data_AF-A0AAW8P9P9-F1
#
_entry.id   AF-A0AAW8P9P9-F1
#
_cell.length_a   1.000
_cell.length_b   1.000
_cell.length_c   1.000
_cell.angle_alpha   90.00
_cell.angle_beta   90.00
_cell.angle_gamma   90.00
#
_symmetry.space_group_name_H-M   'P 1'
#
loop_
_entity.id
_entity.type
_entity.pdbx_description
1 polymer ?
#
loop_
_entity_poly.entity_id
_entity_poly.type
_entity_poly.pdbx_seq_one_letter_code
_entity_poly.pdbx_strand_id
1 'polypeptide(L)'
;MADFNDHRSMMASARTYNKVISELKKAWLEAFGDELVVRGSAPTARFESMVDELRRRWARREDKERLIVALDLDGESDEKKSVEDFIDKLANDNVVRSVDDLTANQIFSAIYAVAFECGSEDALVELELDEFLRRVVRRIFDDNKIKGRINIGPNRHFPRLFQWLRDYASGTEWNDGIGLKIRNLSGRGRVAQYPTDPKLLKVVIDRGYL
;
A
#
# COMPACT_ATOMS: atom_id res chain seq x y z
N MET A 1 -18.96 -27.68 14.50
CA MET A 1 -18.72 -28.24 13.15
C MET A 1 -19.73 -27.69 12.14
N ALA A 2 -20.08 -26.39 12.25
CA ALA A 2 -21.13 -25.74 11.45
C ALA A 2 -20.68 -24.46 10.71
N ASP A 3 -19.44 -23.97 10.86
CA ASP A 3 -19.07 -22.63 10.33
C ASP A 3 -18.46 -22.59 8.92
N PHE A 4 -17.80 -23.64 8.44
CA PHE A 4 -16.98 -23.53 7.21
C PHE A 4 -17.80 -23.53 5.91
N ASN A 5 -18.99 -24.14 5.92
CA ASN A 5 -19.83 -24.26 4.73
C ASN A 5 -20.59 -22.96 4.41
N ASP A 6 -20.91 -22.16 5.44
CA ASP A 6 -21.51 -20.83 5.27
C ASP A 6 -20.48 -19.81 4.73
N HIS A 7 -19.22 -19.90 5.16
CA HIS A 7 -18.15 -19.02 4.66
C HIS A 7 -17.80 -19.28 3.19
N ARG A 8 -17.89 -20.55 2.72
CA ARG A 8 -17.83 -20.89 1.29
C ARG A 8 -18.97 -20.26 0.48
N SER A 9 -20.14 -20.06 1.10
CA SER A 9 -21.28 -19.39 0.48
C SER A 9 -21.12 -17.86 0.45
N MET A 10 -20.38 -17.26 1.39
CA MET A 10 -20.05 -15.83 1.42
C MET A 10 -18.98 -15.42 0.38
N MET A 11 -17.98 -16.27 0.10
CA MET A 11 -16.95 -16.00 -0.92
C MET A 11 -17.43 -16.35 -2.33
N ALA A 12 -18.34 -15.55 -2.87
CA ALA A 12 -19.06 -15.84 -4.12
C ALA A 12 -18.22 -15.78 -5.42
N SER A 13 -16.90 -15.56 -5.39
CA SER A 13 -16.11 -15.49 -6.63
C SER A 13 -14.65 -15.95 -6.52
N ALA A 14 -14.16 -16.60 -7.58
CA ALA A 14 -12.75 -16.93 -7.78
C ALA A 14 -11.82 -15.70 -7.62
N ARG A 15 -12.32 -14.48 -7.88
CA ARG A 15 -11.58 -13.23 -7.69
C ARG A 15 -11.33 -12.95 -6.22
N THR A 16 -12.32 -13.15 -5.35
CA THR A 16 -12.19 -12.97 -3.89
C THR A 16 -11.16 -13.94 -3.32
N TYR A 17 -11.20 -15.21 -3.73
CA TYR A 17 -10.21 -16.21 -3.31
C TYR A 17 -8.78 -15.80 -3.70
N ASN A 18 -8.56 -15.40 -4.95
CA ASN A 18 -7.23 -15.00 -5.41
C ASN A 18 -6.73 -13.72 -4.73
N LYS A 19 -7.63 -12.76 -4.45
CA LYS A 19 -7.31 -11.55 -3.69
C LYS A 19 -6.79 -11.92 -2.29
N VAL A 20 -7.54 -12.72 -1.54
CA VAL A 20 -7.16 -13.13 -0.18
C VAL A 20 -5.85 -13.92 -0.17
N ILE A 21 -5.65 -14.84 -1.12
CA ILE A 21 -4.40 -15.59 -1.25
C ILE A 21 -3.20 -14.67 -1.52
N SER A 22 -3.36 -13.69 -2.41
CA SER A 22 -2.30 -12.73 -2.74
C SER A 22 -1.93 -11.88 -1.52
N GLU A 23 -2.93 -11.35 -0.82
CA GLU A 23 -2.73 -10.53 0.37
C GLU A 23 -2.05 -11.32 1.49
N LEU A 24 -2.51 -12.56 1.73
CA LEU A 24 -1.90 -13.39 2.76
C LEU A 24 -0.47 -13.78 2.39
N LYS A 25 -0.15 -14.04 1.12
CA LYS A 25 1.22 -14.31 0.67
C LYS A 25 2.18 -13.15 0.98
N LYS A 26 1.75 -11.91 0.70
CA LYS A 26 2.56 -10.71 0.99
C LYS A 26 2.82 -10.58 2.50
N ALA A 27 1.77 -10.72 3.30
CA ALA A 27 1.87 -10.65 4.75
C ALA A 27 2.69 -11.79 5.35
N TRP A 28 2.58 -12.99 4.78
CA TRP A 28 3.34 -14.16 5.22
C TRP A 28 4.84 -13.95 5.01
N LEU A 29 5.22 -13.49 3.82
CA LEU A 29 6.61 -13.18 3.51
C LEU A 29 7.17 -12.10 4.45
N GLU A 30 6.36 -11.10 4.80
CA GLU A 30 6.75 -10.06 5.75
C GLU A 30 6.87 -10.57 7.19
N ALA A 31 5.92 -11.39 7.64
CA ALA A 31 5.88 -11.90 9.01
C ALA A 31 6.96 -12.96 9.28
N PHE A 32 7.30 -13.76 8.28
CA PHE A 32 8.10 -14.97 8.47
C PHE A 32 9.36 -15.05 7.60
N GLY A 33 9.48 -14.22 6.55
CA GLY A 33 10.62 -14.23 5.64
C GLY A 33 10.64 -15.39 4.65
N ASP A 34 9.61 -16.23 4.61
CA ASP A 34 9.45 -17.34 3.67
C ASP A 34 8.19 -17.19 2.80
N GLU A 35 8.13 -17.91 1.66
CA GLU A 35 6.96 -17.87 0.78
C GLU A 35 5.87 -18.83 1.27
N LEU A 36 4.62 -18.34 1.36
CA LEU A 36 3.48 -19.20 1.63
C LEU A 36 3.23 -20.17 0.47
N VAL A 37 3.43 -21.46 0.75
CA VAL A 37 3.22 -22.54 -0.21
C VAL A 37 1.74 -22.89 -0.31
N VAL A 38 1.10 -22.45 -1.39
CA VAL A 38 -0.30 -22.74 -1.69
C VAL A 38 -0.39 -23.88 -2.71
N ARG A 39 -1.06 -24.98 -2.34
CA ARG A 39 -1.21 -26.17 -3.18
C ARG A 39 -2.59 -26.25 -3.81
N GLY A 40 -2.69 -26.87 -4.98
CA GLY A 40 -3.96 -27.12 -5.68
C GLY A 40 -4.11 -26.38 -7.02
N SER A 41 -4.91 -26.97 -7.92
CA SER A 41 -5.17 -26.43 -9.27
C SER A 41 -6.42 -25.55 -9.33
N ALA A 42 -7.46 -25.85 -8.55
CA ALA A 42 -8.69 -25.08 -8.47
C ALA A 42 -8.61 -23.94 -7.43
N PRO A 43 -9.27 -22.79 -7.64
CA PRO A 43 -9.25 -21.65 -6.70
C PRO A 43 -9.66 -22.00 -5.27
N THR A 44 -10.68 -22.87 -5.11
CA THR A 44 -11.14 -23.36 -3.80
C THR A 44 -10.10 -24.23 -3.10
N ALA A 45 -9.48 -25.16 -3.83
CA ALA A 45 -8.43 -26.02 -3.29
C ALA A 45 -7.18 -25.21 -2.86
N ARG A 46 -6.82 -24.18 -3.64
CA ARG A 46 -5.75 -23.23 -3.27
C ARG A 46 -6.09 -22.47 -2.00
N PHE A 47 -7.32 -21.99 -1.89
CA PHE A 47 -7.77 -21.30 -0.69
C PHE A 47 -7.74 -22.20 0.53
N GLU A 48 -8.25 -23.43 0.44
CA GLU A 48 -8.21 -24.40 1.55
C GLU A 48 -6.77 -24.70 1.99
N SER A 49 -5.86 -24.95 1.04
CA SER A 49 -4.44 -25.15 1.34
C SER A 49 -3.83 -23.95 2.06
N MET A 50 -4.24 -22.73 1.71
CA MET A 50 -3.79 -21.50 2.35
C MET A 50 -4.36 -21.39 3.78
N VAL A 51 -5.64 -21.68 3.98
CA VAL A 51 -6.31 -21.66 5.30
C VAL A 51 -5.67 -22.67 6.24
N ASP A 52 -5.36 -23.88 5.77
CA ASP A 52 -4.76 -24.92 6.59
C ASP A 52 -3.36 -24.53 7.08
N GLU A 53 -2.54 -23.93 6.20
CA GLU A 53 -1.21 -23.46 6.58
C GLU A 53 -1.29 -22.27 7.54
N LEU A 54 -2.26 -21.37 7.32
CA LEU A 54 -2.56 -20.28 8.23
C LEU A 54 -2.97 -20.80 9.62
N ARG A 55 -3.89 -21.77 9.72
CA ARG A 55 -4.30 -22.36 11.00
C ARG A 55 -3.14 -22.97 11.77
N ARG A 56 -2.20 -23.63 11.08
CA ARG A 56 -1.00 -24.22 11.71
C ARG A 56 -0.12 -23.18 12.40
N ARG A 57 0.09 -22.03 11.76
CA ARG A 57 0.88 -20.93 12.32
C ARG A 57 0.10 -20.11 13.34
N TRP A 58 -1.19 -19.88 13.09
CA TRP A 58 -2.09 -19.14 13.99
C TRP A 58 -2.25 -19.77 15.37
N ALA A 59 -1.96 -21.07 15.50
CA ALA A 59 -1.90 -21.77 16.79
C ALA A 59 -0.79 -21.23 17.72
N ARG A 60 0.21 -20.54 17.20
CA ARG A 60 1.31 -19.93 17.97
C ARG A 60 1.04 -18.44 18.14
N ARG A 61 1.02 -17.98 19.40
CA ARG A 61 0.73 -16.57 19.75
C ARG A 61 1.68 -15.59 19.04
N GLU A 62 2.98 -15.88 19.04
CA GLU A 62 3.99 -15.02 18.39
C GLU A 62 3.77 -14.91 16.87
N ASP A 63 3.44 -16.02 16.20
CA ASP A 63 3.19 -16.05 14.76
C ASP A 63 1.88 -15.31 14.40
N LYS A 64 0.86 -15.42 15.26
CA LYS A 64 -0.39 -14.65 15.15
C LYS A 64 -0.14 -13.14 15.27
N GLU A 65 0.64 -12.71 16.26
CA GLU A 65 0.98 -11.30 16.45
C GLU A 65 1.76 -10.73 15.25
N ARG A 66 2.74 -11.48 14.71
CA ARG A 66 3.49 -11.06 13.52
C ARG A 66 2.62 -10.90 12.28
N LEU A 67 1.67 -11.81 12.05
CA LEU A 67 0.72 -11.71 10.94
C LEU A 67 -0.25 -10.53 11.08
N ILE A 68 -0.72 -10.25 12.30
CA ILE A 68 -1.58 -9.09 12.59
C ILE A 68 -0.84 -7.78 12.26
N VAL A 69 0.43 -7.69 12.67
CA VAL A 69 1.29 -6.53 12.38
C VAL A 69 1.58 -6.40 10.89
N ALA A 70 1.95 -7.49 10.21
CA ALA A 70 2.26 -7.48 8.77
C ALA A 70 1.06 -7.08 7.89
N LEU A 71 -0.17 -7.35 8.35
CA LEU A 71 -1.39 -6.96 7.64
C LEU A 71 -1.92 -5.58 8.04
N ASP A 72 -1.23 -4.87 8.92
CA ASP A 72 -1.61 -3.56 9.48
C ASP A 72 -3.08 -3.56 9.94
N LEU A 73 -3.52 -4.66 10.55
CA LEU A 73 -4.87 -4.76 11.09
C LEU A 73 -4.87 -3.99 12.41
N ASP A 74 -5.62 -2.88 12.45
CA ASP A 74 -5.78 -2.05 13.65
C ASP A 74 -5.90 -2.92 14.91
N GLY A 75 -5.04 -2.60 15.87
CA GLY A 75 -4.58 -3.41 17.01
C GLY A 75 -5.63 -3.79 18.05
N GLU A 76 -6.83 -4.17 17.65
CA GLU A 76 -7.64 -5.10 18.44
C GLU A 76 -7.03 -6.49 18.30
N SER A 77 -5.93 -6.68 19.03
CA SER A 77 -5.38 -7.96 19.46
C SER A 77 -6.36 -8.66 20.40
N ASP A 78 -7.61 -8.82 19.93
CA ASP A 78 -8.59 -9.60 20.65
C ASP A 78 -8.15 -11.06 20.50
N GLU A 79 -7.67 -11.66 21.60
CA GLU A 79 -7.15 -13.03 21.63
C GLU A 79 -8.17 -14.04 21.06
N LYS A 80 -9.46 -13.65 21.00
CA LYS A 80 -10.59 -14.44 20.55
C LYS A 80 -10.86 -14.47 19.03
N LYS A 81 -10.19 -13.64 18.21
CA LYS A 81 -10.43 -13.67 16.75
C LYS A 81 -9.95 -15.00 16.14
N SER A 82 -10.89 -15.74 15.56
CA SER A 82 -10.64 -17.01 14.86
C SER A 82 -9.93 -16.76 13.52
N VAL A 83 -9.41 -17.83 12.90
CA VAL A 83 -8.81 -17.74 11.55
C VAL A 83 -9.88 -17.38 10.51
N GLU A 84 -11.11 -17.81 10.76
CA GLU A 84 -12.28 -17.56 9.94
C GLU A 84 -12.69 -16.09 9.99
N ASP A 85 -12.77 -15.48 11.18
CA ASP A 85 -13.01 -14.03 11.33
C ASP A 85 -11.93 -13.21 10.62
N PHE A 86 -10.68 -13.69 10.66
CA PHE A 86 -9.54 -13.06 10.02
C PHE A 86 -9.63 -13.13 8.49
N ILE A 87 -10.01 -14.29 7.95
CA ILE A 87 -10.24 -14.50 6.52
C ILE A 87 -11.41 -13.64 6.05
N ASP A 88 -12.51 -13.60 6.79
CA ASP A 88 -13.69 -12.81 6.45
C ASP A 88 -13.42 -11.32 6.49
N LYS A 89 -12.57 -10.86 7.42
CA LYS A 89 -12.04 -9.51 7.39
C LYS A 89 -11.25 -9.31 6.09
N LEU A 90 -10.25 -10.13 5.78
CA LEU A 90 -9.48 -10.02 4.53
C LEU A 90 -10.32 -10.05 3.25
N ALA A 91 -11.40 -10.84 3.25
CA ALA A 91 -12.30 -11.05 2.13
C ALA A 91 -13.16 -9.82 1.82
N ASN A 92 -13.80 -9.30 2.86
CA ASN A 92 -14.79 -8.23 2.77
C ASN A 92 -14.14 -6.84 2.84
N ASP A 93 -12.87 -6.78 3.21
CA ASP A 93 -12.15 -5.55 3.37
C ASP A 93 -11.61 -5.05 2.01
N ASN A 94 -12.10 -3.90 1.58
CA ASN A 94 -11.54 -3.13 0.45
C ASN A 94 -10.31 -2.33 0.91
N VAL A 95 -9.49 -2.92 1.77
CA VAL A 95 -8.28 -2.27 2.27
C VAL A 95 -7.14 -2.47 1.30
N VAL A 96 -6.58 -1.35 0.86
CA VAL A 96 -5.28 -1.31 0.20
C VAL A 96 -4.21 -1.37 1.28
N ARG A 97 -3.42 -2.45 1.28
CA ARG A 97 -2.31 -2.66 2.22
C ARG A 97 -0.95 -2.41 1.60
N SER A 98 -0.86 -2.45 0.26
CA SER A 98 0.34 -2.07 -0.47
C SER A 98 0.08 -1.01 -1.51
N VAL A 99 1.08 -0.16 -1.71
CA VAL A 99 1.16 0.75 -2.86
C VAL A 99 1.05 -0.01 -4.18
N ASP A 100 1.49 -1.27 -4.25
CA ASP A 100 1.39 -2.10 -5.47
C ASP A 100 -0.05 -2.42 -5.88
N ASP A 101 -1.01 -2.28 -4.96
CA ASP A 101 -2.43 -2.48 -5.25
C ASP A 101 -3.08 -1.22 -5.84
N LEU A 102 -2.34 -0.11 -5.94
CA LEU A 102 -2.78 1.14 -6.53
C LEU A 102 -2.45 1.19 -8.02
N THR A 103 -3.37 1.75 -8.80
CA THR A 103 -3.14 1.99 -10.23
C THR A 103 -2.35 3.28 -10.46
N ALA A 104 -1.59 3.34 -11.56
CA ALA A 104 -0.86 4.55 -11.94
C ALA A 104 -1.79 5.77 -12.08
N ASN A 105 -3.00 5.59 -12.63
CA ASN A 105 -3.97 6.68 -12.76
C ASN A 105 -4.42 7.24 -11.41
N GLN A 106 -4.69 6.37 -10.42
CA GLN A 106 -5.05 6.82 -9.07
C GLN A 106 -3.92 7.62 -8.43
N ILE A 107 -2.67 7.16 -8.61
CA ILE A 107 -1.49 7.82 -8.06
C ILE A 107 -1.25 9.16 -8.75
N PHE A 108 -1.22 9.20 -10.08
CA PHE A 108 -0.93 10.43 -10.83
C PHE A 108 -2.03 11.48 -10.63
N SER A 109 -3.30 11.07 -10.61
CA SER A 109 -4.40 11.98 -10.32
C SER A 109 -4.28 12.58 -8.92
N ALA A 110 -3.89 11.78 -7.92
CA ALA A 110 -3.69 12.28 -6.57
C ALA A 110 -2.43 13.17 -6.44
N ILE A 111 -1.34 12.83 -7.13
CA ILE A 111 -0.13 13.67 -7.16
C ILE A 111 -0.46 15.04 -7.75
N TYR A 112 -1.12 15.09 -8.92
CA TYR A 112 -1.52 16.35 -9.55
C TYR A 112 -2.36 17.19 -8.59
N ALA A 113 -3.40 16.58 -8.01
CA ALA A 113 -4.35 17.34 -7.23
C ALA A 113 -3.75 17.83 -5.89
N VAL A 114 -2.89 17.03 -5.24
CA VAL A 114 -2.13 17.47 -4.06
C VAL A 114 -1.10 18.54 -4.42
N ALA A 115 -0.41 18.40 -5.56
CA ALA A 115 0.53 19.41 -6.03
C ALA A 115 -0.18 20.74 -6.31
N PHE A 116 -1.34 20.69 -6.97
CA PHE A 116 -2.15 21.86 -7.28
C PHE A 116 -2.69 22.57 -6.01
N GLU A 117 -3.15 21.79 -5.02
CA GLU A 117 -3.61 22.32 -3.72
C GLU A 117 -2.49 22.92 -2.88
N CYS A 118 -1.30 22.33 -2.93
CA CYS A 118 -0.15 22.80 -2.17
C CYS A 118 0.59 23.96 -2.88
N GLY A 119 0.48 24.05 -4.20
CA GLY A 119 1.13 25.07 -5.00
C GLY A 119 0.48 26.44 -4.85
N SER A 120 1.31 27.48 -4.96
CA SER A 120 0.87 28.88 -5.02
C SER A 120 0.92 29.38 -6.46
N GLU A 121 0.02 30.29 -6.82
CA GLU A 121 0.05 30.96 -8.15
C GLU A 121 1.19 31.98 -8.24
N ASP A 122 1.63 32.53 -7.09
CA ASP A 122 2.58 33.65 -7.04
C ASP A 122 4.02 33.22 -6.70
N ALA A 123 4.24 31.96 -6.29
CA ALA A 123 5.53 31.52 -5.79
C ALA A 123 5.76 30.01 -5.89
N LEU A 124 7.04 29.64 -5.99
CA LEU A 124 7.48 28.26 -5.81
C LEU A 124 7.26 27.81 -4.37
N VAL A 125 6.67 26.63 -4.20
CA VAL A 125 6.43 26.02 -2.89
C VAL A 125 7.37 24.84 -2.70
N GLU A 126 8.08 24.81 -1.57
CA GLU A 126 8.91 23.66 -1.18
C GLU A 126 8.25 22.90 -0.02
N LEU A 127 8.15 21.58 -0.15
CA LEU A 127 7.59 20.69 0.88
C LEU A 127 8.47 19.47 1.10
N GLU A 128 8.54 18.99 2.33
CA GLU A 128 9.18 17.70 2.64
C GLU A 128 8.46 16.57 1.89
N LEU A 129 9.23 15.65 1.31
CA LEU A 129 8.65 14.62 0.45
C LEU A 129 7.77 13.63 1.23
N ASP A 130 8.10 13.32 2.48
CA ASP A 130 7.27 12.43 3.29
C ASP A 130 5.92 13.07 3.63
N GLU A 131 5.89 14.37 3.94
CA GLU A 131 4.64 15.12 4.13
C GLU A 131 3.80 15.12 2.85
N PHE A 132 4.42 15.42 1.71
CA PHE A 132 3.75 15.41 0.41
C PHE A 132 3.15 14.03 0.09
N LEU A 133 3.94 12.96 0.21
CA LEU A 133 3.48 11.59 -0.07
C LEU A 133 2.38 11.13 0.90
N ARG A 134 2.41 11.56 2.17
CA ARG A 134 1.32 11.29 3.11
C ARG A 134 0.01 11.92 2.64
N ARG A 135 0.05 13.15 2.12
CA ARG A 135 -1.13 13.82 1.55
C ARG A 135 -1.62 13.11 0.29
N VAL A 136 -0.72 12.72 -0.60
CA VAL A 136 -1.05 11.94 -1.82
C VAL A 136 -1.75 10.64 -1.48
N VAL A 137 -1.16 9.84 -0.59
CA VAL A 137 -1.77 8.58 -0.16
C VAL A 137 -3.11 8.83 0.50
N ARG A 138 -3.21 9.78 1.43
CA ARG A 138 -4.49 10.11 2.09
C ARG A 138 -5.58 10.43 1.07
N ARG A 139 -5.26 11.24 0.06
CA ARG A 139 -6.18 11.59 -1.01
C ARG A 139 -6.64 10.39 -1.83
N ILE A 140 -5.75 9.46 -2.15
CA ILE A 140 -6.13 8.23 -2.86
C ILE A 140 -7.18 7.45 -2.07
N PHE A 141 -7.01 7.37 -0.75
CA PHE A 141 -7.94 6.68 0.13
C PHE A 141 -9.30 7.39 0.15
N ASP A 142 -9.29 8.72 0.27
CA ASP A 142 -10.50 9.54 0.30
C ASP A 142 -11.25 9.51 -1.05
N ASP A 143 -10.57 9.75 -2.17
CA ASP A 143 -11.16 9.84 -3.52
C ASP A 143 -11.75 8.50 -3.99
N ASN A 144 -11.11 7.39 -3.60
CA ASN A 144 -11.53 6.05 -4.03
C ASN A 144 -12.38 5.32 -2.98
N LYS A 145 -12.71 5.96 -1.85
CA LYS A 145 -13.43 5.36 -0.71
C LYS A 145 -12.78 4.06 -0.24
N ILE A 146 -11.45 4.01 -0.29
CA ILE A 146 -10.64 2.88 0.12
C ILE A 146 -10.40 3.00 1.62
N LYS A 147 -10.54 1.89 2.34
CA LYS A 147 -10.21 1.84 3.78
C LYS A 147 -8.75 1.45 3.94
N GLY A 148 -8.12 1.80 5.06
CA GLY A 148 -6.78 1.35 5.42
C GLY A 148 -5.75 2.47 5.55
N ARG A 149 -4.48 2.08 5.63
CA ARG A 149 -3.37 2.99 5.83
C ARG A 149 -2.13 2.44 5.11
N ILE A 150 -1.40 3.33 4.43
CA ILE A 150 -0.05 3.05 3.95
C ILE A 150 0.88 3.95 4.72
N ASN A 151 1.81 3.36 5.46
CA ASN A 151 2.83 4.13 6.15
C ASN A 151 3.85 4.68 5.14
N ILE A 152 4.19 5.96 5.28
CA ILE A 152 5.24 6.62 4.49
C ILE A 152 6.49 6.76 5.35
N GLY A 153 7.61 6.26 4.84
CA GLY A 153 8.90 6.24 5.51
C GLY A 153 9.91 5.37 4.75
N PRO A 154 11.06 5.03 5.35
CA PRO A 154 12.04 4.12 4.77
C PRO A 154 11.54 2.67 4.81
N ASN A 155 10.55 2.37 3.99
CA ASN A 155 9.88 1.07 3.92
C ASN A 155 9.76 0.57 2.48
N ARG A 156 9.24 -0.65 2.32
CA ARG A 156 9.08 -1.32 1.01
C ARG A 156 8.26 -0.53 -0.02
N HIS A 157 7.37 0.34 0.44
CA HIS A 157 6.45 1.08 -0.43
C HIS A 157 7.11 2.29 -1.07
N PHE A 158 8.11 2.87 -0.40
CA PHE A 158 8.74 4.11 -0.83
C PHE A 158 9.41 4.01 -2.21
N PRO A 159 10.20 2.97 -2.56
CA PRO A 159 10.79 2.86 -3.88
C PRO A 159 9.76 2.92 -5.02
N ARG A 160 8.59 2.28 -4.82
CA ARG A 160 7.52 2.27 -5.82
C ARG A 160 6.82 3.63 -5.93
N LEU A 161 6.49 4.26 -4.80
CA LEU A 161 5.93 5.62 -4.76
C LEU A 161 6.88 6.62 -5.41
N PHE A 162 8.17 6.50 -5.12
CA PHE A 162 9.19 7.37 -5.66
C PHE A 162 9.33 7.22 -7.18
N GLN A 163 9.25 5.99 -7.70
CA GLN A 163 9.24 5.75 -9.15
C GLN A 163 8.07 6.48 -9.82
N TRP A 164 6.85 6.31 -9.30
CA TRP A 164 5.69 7.01 -9.84
C TRP A 164 5.79 8.53 -9.74
N LEU A 165 6.30 9.04 -8.62
CA LEU A 165 6.52 10.48 -8.48
C LEU A 165 7.53 11.00 -9.50
N ARG A 166 8.60 10.25 -9.79
CA ARG A 166 9.57 10.60 -10.84
C ARG A 166 8.93 10.59 -12.22
N ASP A 167 8.16 9.55 -12.54
CA ASP A 167 7.47 9.44 -13.83
C ASP A 167 6.52 10.63 -14.03
N TYR A 168 5.79 11.03 -12.99
CA TYR A 168 4.95 12.22 -13.01
C TYR A 168 5.76 13.52 -13.16
N ALA A 169 6.81 13.71 -12.35
CA ALA A 169 7.68 14.89 -12.40
C ALA A 169 8.26 15.11 -13.80
N SER A 170 8.76 14.05 -14.44
CA SER A 170 9.26 14.10 -15.82
C SER A 170 8.18 14.46 -16.84
N GLY A 171 6.91 14.19 -16.56
CA GLY A 171 5.78 14.63 -17.38
C GLY A 171 5.43 16.11 -17.24
N THR A 172 5.94 16.79 -16.21
CA THR A 172 5.70 18.24 -15.96
C THR A 172 6.87 19.12 -16.40
N GLU A 173 7.83 18.57 -17.15
CA GLU A 173 8.95 19.33 -17.70
C GLU A 173 8.55 20.00 -19.02
N TRP A 174 8.48 21.34 -19.00
CA TRP A 174 8.24 22.18 -20.17
C TRP A 174 9.54 22.89 -20.60
N ASN A 175 9.55 23.52 -21.77
CA ASN A 175 10.74 24.20 -22.28
C ASN A 175 11.18 25.39 -21.41
N ASP A 176 10.23 26.00 -20.69
CA ASP A 176 10.39 27.24 -19.93
C ASP A 176 10.17 27.06 -18.41
N GLY A 177 9.75 25.88 -17.96
CA GLY A 177 9.50 25.63 -16.53
C GLY A 177 9.26 24.15 -16.19
N ILE A 178 9.15 23.85 -14.90
CA ILE A 178 8.91 22.49 -14.39
C ILE A 178 7.85 22.56 -13.30
N GLY A 179 6.72 21.87 -13.48
CA GLY A 179 5.61 21.88 -12.52
C GLY A 179 5.93 21.21 -11.20
N LEU A 180 6.57 20.03 -11.25
CA LEU A 180 6.97 19.29 -10.05
C LEU A 180 8.42 18.83 -10.16
N LYS A 181 9.26 19.23 -9.20
CA LYS A 181 10.67 18.87 -9.15
C LYS A 181 11.07 18.27 -7.81
N ILE A 182 11.76 17.14 -7.85
CA ILE A 182 12.30 16.47 -6.67
C ILE A 182 13.73 16.97 -6.41
N ARG A 183 14.05 17.32 -5.16
CA ARG A 183 15.40 17.73 -4.72
C ARG A 183 15.78 17.04 -3.43
N ASN A 184 17.08 17.00 -3.13
CA ASN A 184 17.54 16.69 -1.77
C ASN A 184 17.03 17.77 -0.81
N LEU A 185 16.77 17.41 0.45
CA LEU A 185 16.31 18.36 1.47
C LEU A 185 17.25 19.56 1.60
N SER A 186 18.56 19.32 1.52
CA SER A 186 19.61 20.36 1.51
C SER A 186 19.57 21.30 0.29
N GLY A 187 18.77 20.97 -0.74
CA GLY A 187 18.69 21.69 -2.01
C GLY A 187 19.93 21.57 -2.89
N ARG A 188 20.94 20.78 -2.49
CA ARG A 188 22.22 20.65 -3.18
C ARG A 188 22.46 19.24 -3.68
N GLY A 189 23.21 19.12 -4.78
CA GLY A 189 23.62 17.86 -5.37
C GLY A 189 22.52 17.15 -6.18
N ARG A 190 22.89 16.05 -6.83
CA ARG A 190 21.94 15.19 -7.55
C ARG A 190 21.15 14.36 -6.54
N VAL A 191 19.88 14.13 -6.81
CA VAL A 191 19.06 13.16 -6.07
C VAL A 191 19.57 11.76 -6.38
N ALA A 192 19.69 10.93 -5.35
CA ALA A 192 20.08 9.53 -5.52
C ALA A 192 19.12 8.81 -6.47
N GLN A 193 19.62 7.86 -7.27
CA GLN A 193 18.77 7.12 -8.20
C GLN A 193 17.71 6.28 -7.47
N TYR A 194 18.09 5.71 -6.32
CA TYR A 194 17.25 4.89 -5.44
C TYR A 194 17.37 5.41 -4.00
N PRO A 195 16.66 6.49 -3.63
CA PRO A 195 16.65 6.98 -2.27
C PRO A 195 16.00 5.96 -1.33
N THR A 196 16.51 5.85 -0.12
CA THR A 196 16.02 4.89 0.89
C THR A 196 15.04 5.49 1.87
N ASP A 197 15.04 6.82 2.04
CA ASP A 197 14.20 7.53 3.00
C ASP A 197 13.58 8.79 2.36
N PRO A 198 12.24 8.94 2.37
CA PRO A 198 11.58 10.15 1.87
C PRO A 198 11.98 11.43 2.62
N LYS A 199 12.36 11.35 3.90
CA LYS A 199 12.72 12.53 4.71
C LYS A 199 13.98 13.24 4.24
N LEU A 200 14.79 12.58 3.43
CA LEU A 200 16.01 13.16 2.87
C LEU A 200 15.74 14.03 1.64
N LEU A 201 14.48 14.08 1.18
CA LEU A 201 14.06 14.71 -0.06
C LEU A 201 12.96 15.74 0.19
N LYS A 202 12.83 16.65 -0.77
CA LYS A 202 11.75 17.63 -0.85
C LYS A 202 11.21 17.73 -2.27
N VAL A 203 9.96 18.15 -2.38
CA VAL A 203 9.30 18.48 -3.63
C VAL A 203 9.24 20.00 -3.75
N VAL A 204 9.59 20.50 -4.93
CA VAL A 204 9.41 21.90 -5.33
C VAL A 204 8.29 21.93 -6.35
N ILE A 205 7.27 22.74 -6.09
CA ILE A 205 6.04 22.84 -6.87
C ILE A 205 5.97 24.23 -7.49
N ASP A 206 5.78 24.27 -8.80
CA ASP A 206 5.42 25.45 -9.56
C ASP A 206 4.05 25.23 -10.19
N ARG A 207 3.02 25.87 -9.65
CA ARG A 207 1.64 25.64 -10.07
C ARG A 207 1.37 26.09 -11.51
N GLY A 208 2.16 27.03 -12.04
CA GLY A 208 2.03 27.49 -13.42
C GLY A 208 2.35 26.43 -14.47
N TYR A 209 3.04 25.36 -14.07
CA TYR A 209 3.56 24.31 -14.96
C TYR A 209 3.04 22.89 -14.64
N LEU A 210 2.01 22.77 -13.78
CA LEU A 210 1.38 21.50 -13.38
C LEU A 210 0.36 20.97 -14.41
#